data_AF-A0A7X6MYT3-F1
#
_entry.id   AF-A0A7X6MYT3-F1
#
_cell.length_a   1.000
_cell.length_b   1.000
_cell.length_c   1.000
_cell.angle_alpha   90.00
_cell.angle_beta   90.00
_cell.angle_gamma   90.00
#
_symmetry.space_group_name_H-M   'P 1'
#
loop_
_entity.id
_entity.type
_entity.pdbx_description
1 polymer ?
#
loop_
_entity_poly.entity_id
_entity_poly.type
_entity_poly.pdbx_seq_one_letter_code
_entity_poly.pdbx_strand_id
1 'polypeptide(L)' 'KTTTRMVAFIENWINNYPKKCLNYLSPRQFLLNA' A
#
# COMPACT_ATOMS: atom_id res chain seq x y z
N LYS A 1 -9.56 21.66 8.18
CA LYS A 1 -8.21 21.50 7.58
C LYS A 1 -7.76 20.08 7.89
N THR A 2 -7.56 19.24 6.88
CA THR A 2 -7.01 17.90 7.09
C THR A 2 -5.56 18.06 7.54
N THR A 3 -5.23 17.54 8.72
CA THR A 3 -3.89 17.64 9.28
C THR A 3 -2.93 16.77 8.49
N THR A 4 -1.73 17.26 8.17
CA THR A 4 -0.68 16.51 7.45
C THR A 4 -0.41 15.14 8.06
N ARG A 5 -0.54 15.01 9.40
CA ARG A 5 -0.42 13.73 10.12
C ARG A 5 -1.46 12.68 9.71
N MET A 6 -2.70 13.07 9.47
CA MET A 6 -3.76 12.14 9.03
C MET A 6 -3.53 11.72 7.59
N VAL A 7 -3.08 12.64 6.72
CA VAL A 7 -2.69 12.33 5.34
C VAL A 7 -1.56 11.30 5.32
N ALA A 8 -0.48 11.56 6.06
CA ALA A 8 0.66 10.65 6.15
C ALA A 8 0.27 9.27 6.72
N PHE A 9 -0.65 9.22 7.68
CA PHE A 9 -1.16 7.96 8.22
C PHE A 9 -1.93 7.15 7.17
N ILE A 10 -2.84 7.79 6.42
CA ILE A 10 -3.63 7.13 5.37
C ILE A 10 -2.72 6.68 4.23
N GLU A 11 -1.77 7.50 3.80
CA GLU A 11 -0.79 7.14 2.77
C GLU A 11 0.06 5.94 3.19
N ASN A 12 0.57 5.93 4.43
CA ASN A 12 1.34 4.80 4.94
C ASN A 12 0.49 3.52 5.04
N TRP A 13 -0.78 3.64 5.43
CA TRP A 13 -1.71 2.52 5.53
C TRP A 13 -2.02 1.91 4.16
N ILE A 14 -2.41 2.72 3.18
CA ILE A 14 -2.71 2.24 1.82
C ILE A 14 -1.50 1.57 1.18
N ASN A 15 -0.28 2.09 1.41
CA ASN A 15 0.93 1.54 0.80
C ASN A 15 1.41 0.21 1.43
N ASN A 16 1.14 -0.02 2.71
CA ASN A 16 1.67 -1.18 3.44
C ASN A 16 0.62 -2.24 3.77
N TYR A 17 -0.64 -1.86 3.96
CA TYR A 17 -1.69 -2.76 4.43
C TYR A 17 -2.08 -3.84 3.40
N PRO A 18 -2.31 -3.54 2.11
CA PRO A 18 -2.66 -4.56 1.11
C PRO A 18 -1.54 -5.58 0.91
N LYS A 19 -0.27 -5.14 0.94
CA LYS A 19 0.89 -6.04 0.85
C LYS A 19 0.96 -7.00 2.04
N LYS A 20 0.70 -6.49 3.25
CA LYS A 20 0.78 -7.28 4.50
C LYS A 20 -0.40 -8.24 4.66
N CYS A 21 -1.61 -7.83 4.29
CA CYS A 21 -2.82 -8.61 4.54
C CYS A 21 -3.22 -9.53 3.38
N LEU A 22 -2.93 -9.14 2.14
CA LEU A 22 -3.42 -9.85 0.95
C LEU A 22 -2.29 -10.47 0.13
N ASN A 23 -1.06 -10.45 0.65
CA ASN A 23 0.15 -10.82 -0.07
C ASN A 23 0.21 -10.14 -1.44
N TYR A 24 -0.31 -8.90 -1.52
CA TYR A 24 -0.53 -8.21 -2.77
C TYR A 24 0.78 -8.09 -3.54
N LEU A 25 0.85 -8.76 -4.69
CA LEU A 25 1.95 -8.62 -5.62
C LEU A 25 1.79 -7.29 -6.35
N SER A 26 2.86 -6.49 -6.39
CA SER A 26 2.87 -5.33 -7.28
C SER A 26 2.66 -5.79 -8.74
N PRO A 27 2.16 -4.92 -9.64
CA PRO A 27 2.00 -5.28 -11.06
C PRO A 27 3.27 -5.89 -11.67
N ARG A 28 4.45 -5.38 -11.30
CA ARG A 28 5.73 -5.95 -11.74
C ARG A 28 5.98 -7.36 -11.19
N GLN A 29 5.72 -7.59 -9.90
CA GLN A 29 5.88 -8.92 -9.31
C GLN A 29 4.86 -9.91 -9.87
N PHE A 30 3.63 -9.47 -10.12
CA PHE A 30 2.62 -10.28 -10.79
C PHE A 30 3.07 -10.72 -12.17
N LEU A 31 3.63 -9.81 -12.97
CA LEU A 31 4.16 -10.11 -14.31
C LEU A 31 5.40 -11.01 -14.31
N LEU A 32 6.21 -10.99 -13.23
CA LEU A 32 7.40 -11.84 -13.09
C LEU A 32 7.10 -13.23 -12.51
N ASN A 33 5.98 -13.38 -11.80
CA ASN A 33 5.55 -14.64 -11.18
C ASN A 33 4.48 -15.38 -11.99
N ALA A 34 4.09 -14.85 -13.16
CA ALA A 34 3.18 -15.48 -14.11
C ALA A 34 3.97 -16.40 -15.07
#